data_AF-A0A967WQJ7-F1
#
_entry.id   AF-A0A967WQJ7-F1
#
_cell.length_a   1.000
_cell.length_b   1.000
_cell.length_c   1.000
_cell.angle_alpha   90.00
_cell.angle_beta   90.00
_cell.angle_gamma   90.00
#
_symmetry.space_group_name_H-M   'P 1'
#
loop_
_entity.id
_entity.type
_entity.pdbx_description
1 polymer ?
#
loop_
_entity_poly.entity_id
_entity_poly.type
_entity_poly.pdbx_seq_one_letter_code
_entity_poly.pdbx_strand_id
1 'polypeptide(L)'
;MVPLYGGIEAGGTKFVCAIGSGPDDIRAEMQVPTTTPDETIDRTVEFFREWRGRLSAIGIASFGPVELNPLSPTYGYITSTPKPGWANTDVVHAIQYALDLPVGFDTDVNGAALKVRWGKPAEILPPDHPAWRLEGHYLALALVNLICTLSPQRVILGGGVMKERHLFSVIRAEVQELLNGYVQPPEILNDIDHYIVPPTLGGRAGVLGAIALAERAVPRSG
;
A
#
# COMPACT_ATOMS: atom_id res chain seq x y z
N MET A 1 15.91 -4.64 -24.62
CA MET A 1 15.62 -5.50 -23.43
C MET A 1 14.53 -4.80 -22.65
N VAL A 2 13.51 -5.51 -22.18
CA VAL A 2 12.46 -4.88 -21.34
C VAL A 2 13.11 -4.46 -20.01
N PRO A 3 12.95 -3.21 -19.56
CA PRO A 3 13.53 -2.75 -18.30
C PRO A 3 12.91 -3.52 -17.12
N LEU A 4 13.74 -3.81 -16.11
CA LEU A 4 13.29 -4.42 -14.86
C LEU A 4 13.30 -3.38 -13.74
N TYR A 5 12.36 -3.52 -12.82
CA TYR A 5 12.15 -2.61 -11.70
C TYR A 5 12.09 -3.39 -10.39
N GLY A 6 12.54 -2.74 -9.32
CA GLY A 6 12.31 -3.20 -7.96
C GLY A 6 11.09 -2.52 -7.34
N GLY A 7 10.27 -3.28 -6.63
CA GLY A 7 9.19 -2.74 -5.80
C GLY A 7 9.39 -3.14 -4.35
N ILE A 8 9.17 -2.19 -3.43
CA ILE A 8 9.17 -2.40 -1.98
C ILE A 8 7.84 -1.94 -1.43
N GLU A 9 7.08 -2.84 -0.85
CA GLU A 9 5.96 -2.51 0.04
C GLU A 9 6.47 -2.60 1.48
N ALA A 10 6.85 -1.45 2.03
CA ALA A 10 7.35 -1.30 3.38
C ALA A 10 6.17 -1.22 4.35
N GLY A 11 5.80 -2.36 4.95
CA GLY A 11 4.77 -2.44 5.96
C GLY A 11 5.33 -2.47 7.39
N GLY A 12 4.50 -2.11 8.38
CA GLY A 12 4.93 -2.10 9.78
C GLY A 12 5.24 -3.48 10.39
N THR A 13 4.92 -4.59 9.70
CA THR A 13 5.22 -5.96 10.17
C THR A 13 6.23 -6.67 9.27
N LYS A 14 6.19 -6.40 7.97
CA LYS A 14 7.12 -6.96 7.00
C LYS A 14 7.28 -6.00 5.82
N PHE A 15 8.44 -6.05 5.19
CA PHE A 15 8.67 -5.51 3.85
C PHE A 15 8.41 -6.62 2.84
N VAL A 16 7.70 -6.32 1.76
CA VAL A 16 7.55 -7.20 0.60
C VAL A 16 8.33 -6.59 -0.55
N CYS A 17 9.33 -7.31 -1.04
CA CYS A 17 10.18 -6.89 -2.14
C CYS A 17 9.85 -7.73 -3.36
N ALA A 18 9.81 -7.11 -4.55
CA ALA A 18 9.68 -7.83 -5.81
C ALA A 18 10.55 -7.22 -6.91
N ILE A 19 10.86 -8.04 -7.90
CA ILE A 19 11.56 -7.65 -9.12
C ILE A 19 10.69 -8.06 -10.30
N GLY A 20 10.45 -7.14 -11.23
CA GLY A 20 9.62 -7.42 -12.39
C GLY A 20 9.59 -6.28 -13.39
N SER A 21 8.94 -6.51 -14.53
CA SER A 21 8.66 -5.47 -15.53
C SER A 21 7.19 -5.03 -15.55
N GLY A 22 6.37 -5.53 -14.62
CA GLY A 22 4.95 -5.23 -14.56
C GLY A 22 4.13 -6.32 -13.85
N PRO A 23 2.79 -6.18 -13.80
CA PRO A 23 1.90 -7.10 -13.08
C PRO A 23 1.93 -8.55 -13.59
N ASP A 24 2.23 -8.74 -14.87
CA ASP A 24 2.26 -10.04 -15.54
C ASP A 24 3.67 -10.66 -15.59
N ASP A 25 4.70 -9.95 -15.13
CA ASP A 25 6.09 -10.42 -15.17
C ASP A 25 6.85 -10.10 -13.87
N ILE A 26 6.67 -10.97 -12.88
CA ILE A 26 7.44 -10.98 -11.64
C ILE A 26 8.51 -12.07 -11.71
N ARG A 27 9.77 -11.67 -11.53
CA ARG A 27 10.97 -12.50 -11.66
C ARG A 27 11.48 -13.02 -10.32
N ALA A 28 11.29 -12.25 -9.26
CA ALA A 28 11.68 -12.63 -7.90
C ALA A 28 10.82 -11.89 -6.87
N GLU A 29 10.57 -12.52 -5.72
CA GLU A 29 9.91 -11.90 -4.57
C GLU A 29 10.59 -12.34 -3.27
N MET A 30 10.59 -11.47 -2.27
CA MET A 30 11.11 -11.75 -0.93
C MET A 30 10.25 -11.03 0.12
N GLN A 31 10.12 -11.65 1.31
CA GLN A 31 9.54 -10.99 2.48
C GLN A 31 10.60 -10.86 3.58
N VAL A 32 10.76 -9.64 4.11
CA VAL A 32 11.67 -9.34 5.22
C VAL A 32 10.83 -8.95 6.44
N PRO A 33 10.98 -9.60 7.60
CA PRO A 33 10.37 -9.11 8.83
C PRO A 33 10.83 -7.67 9.14
N THR A 34 9.90 -6.79 9.50
CA THR A 34 10.25 -5.41 9.90
C THR A 34 10.77 -5.43 11.35
N THR A 35 12.08 -5.28 11.51
CA THR A 35 12.78 -5.22 12.81
C THR A 35 13.30 -3.81 13.08
N THR A 36 14.61 -3.59 13.15
CA THR A 36 15.23 -2.26 13.16
C THR A 36 15.37 -1.73 11.73
N PRO A 37 15.44 -0.40 11.54
CA PRO A 37 15.69 0.18 10.22
C PRO A 37 16.90 -0.41 9.52
N ASP A 38 18.07 -0.41 10.17
CA ASP A 38 19.32 -0.86 9.57
C ASP A 38 19.23 -2.33 9.11
N GLU A 39 18.77 -3.24 9.97
CA GLU A 39 18.65 -4.66 9.63
C GLU A 39 17.64 -4.90 8.50
N THR A 40 16.50 -4.20 8.53
CA THR A 40 15.44 -4.39 7.53
C THR A 40 15.88 -3.82 6.17
N ILE A 41 16.52 -2.65 6.17
CA ILE A 41 17.03 -1.98 4.97
C ILE A 41 18.20 -2.77 4.39
N ASP A 42 19.17 -3.22 5.20
CA ASP A 42 20.33 -3.99 4.73
C ASP A 42 19.90 -5.27 4.02
N ARG A 43 18.97 -6.03 4.62
CA ARG A 43 18.42 -7.24 3.99
C ARG A 43 17.66 -6.95 2.70
N THR A 44 16.96 -5.82 2.65
CA THR A 44 16.26 -5.37 1.45
C THR A 44 17.27 -5.02 0.35
N VAL A 45 18.34 -4.30 0.68
CA VAL A 45 19.44 -3.95 -0.22
C VAL A 45 20.15 -5.20 -0.74
N GLU A 46 20.44 -6.19 0.12
CA GLU A 46 21.08 -7.44 -0.28
C GLU A 46 20.31 -8.16 -1.39
N PHE A 47 18.98 -8.25 -1.26
CA PHE A 47 18.12 -8.85 -2.28
C PHE A 47 18.20 -8.12 -3.63
N PHE A 48 18.18 -6.79 -3.64
CA PHE A 48 18.28 -6.04 -4.90
C PHE A 48 19.70 -6.01 -5.48
N ARG A 49 20.74 -6.14 -4.64
CA ARG A 49 22.14 -6.19 -5.10
C ARG A 49 22.42 -7.36 -6.05
N GLU A 50 21.75 -8.50 -5.87
CA GLU A 50 21.86 -9.65 -6.78
C GLU A 50 21.40 -9.32 -8.22
N TRP A 51 20.60 -8.27 -8.38
CA TRP A 51 20.03 -7.83 -9.65
C TRP A 51 20.60 -6.50 -10.15
N ARG A 52 21.66 -6.00 -9.49
CA ARG A 52 22.33 -4.76 -9.86
C ARG A 52 22.81 -4.83 -11.32
N GLY A 53 22.64 -3.72 -12.05
CA GLY A 53 22.94 -3.63 -13.48
C GLY A 53 21.83 -4.16 -14.41
N ARG A 54 20.79 -4.80 -13.87
CA ARG A 54 19.59 -5.20 -14.62
C ARG A 54 18.36 -4.37 -14.27
N LEU A 55 18.35 -3.77 -13.07
CA LEU A 55 17.30 -2.90 -12.60
C LEU A 55 17.49 -1.47 -13.14
N SER A 56 16.40 -0.84 -13.56
CA SER A 56 16.37 0.55 -14.03
C SER A 56 16.00 1.55 -12.92
N ALA A 57 15.22 1.12 -11.93
CA ALA A 57 14.82 1.92 -10.76
C ALA A 57 14.21 1.01 -9.68
N ILE A 58 14.00 1.58 -8.50
CA ILE A 58 13.23 1.00 -7.40
C ILE A 58 12.09 1.93 -7.04
N GLY A 59 10.97 1.39 -6.59
CA GLY A 59 9.94 2.19 -5.94
C GLY A 59 9.56 1.60 -4.59
N ILE A 60 9.08 2.47 -3.72
CA ILE A 60 8.79 2.17 -2.33
C ILE A 60 7.42 2.74 -1.99
N ALA A 61 6.52 1.88 -1.54
CA ALA A 61 5.27 2.24 -0.87
C ALA A 61 5.46 1.97 0.63
N SER A 62 5.48 3.01 1.47
CA SER A 62 5.88 2.91 2.88
C SER A 62 4.78 3.27 3.85
N PHE A 63 4.70 2.52 4.95
CA PHE A 63 3.97 2.97 6.13
C PHE A 63 4.47 4.34 6.59
N GLY A 64 3.54 5.14 7.10
CA GLY A 64 3.80 6.53 7.45
C GLY A 64 3.30 6.95 8.83
N PRO A 65 3.15 8.27 9.04
CA PRO A 65 3.39 9.34 8.05
C PRO A 65 4.81 9.36 7.44
N VAL A 66 4.90 9.74 6.16
CA VAL A 66 6.17 9.88 5.41
C VAL A 66 6.27 11.27 4.79
N GLU A 67 7.49 11.76 4.57
CA GLU A 67 7.74 13.02 3.89
C GLU A 67 7.83 12.80 2.37
N LEU A 68 6.79 13.27 1.66
CA LEU A 68 6.65 13.11 0.21
C LEU A 68 7.04 14.36 -0.57
N ASN A 69 7.27 15.50 0.09
CA ASN A 69 7.63 16.73 -0.61
C ASN A 69 9.07 16.63 -1.13
N PRO A 70 9.32 16.58 -2.46
CA PRO A 70 10.67 16.44 -3.00
C PRO A 70 11.58 17.66 -2.73
N LEU A 71 10.99 18.79 -2.30
CA LEU A 71 11.73 19.99 -1.90
C LEU A 71 12.11 19.98 -0.41
N SER A 72 11.60 19.03 0.36
CA SER A 72 11.92 18.88 1.78
C SER A 72 13.31 18.27 1.94
N PRO A 73 14.16 18.78 2.87
CA PRO A 73 15.45 18.17 3.16
C PRO A 73 15.32 16.75 3.74
N THR A 74 14.13 16.37 4.19
CA THR A 74 13.80 15.04 4.71
C THR A 74 12.89 14.26 3.77
N TYR A 75 12.85 14.58 2.47
CA TYR A 75 12.16 13.74 1.48
C TYR A 75 12.60 12.28 1.60
N GLY A 76 11.63 11.36 1.62
CA GLY A 76 11.91 9.94 1.71
C GLY A 76 12.02 9.37 3.13
N TYR A 77 11.73 10.21 4.14
CA TYR A 77 11.76 9.80 5.53
C TYR A 77 10.41 9.24 5.99
N ILE A 78 10.43 8.24 6.85
CA ILE A 78 9.32 7.94 7.76
C ILE A 78 9.42 8.93 8.92
N THR A 79 8.43 9.81 9.09
CA THR A 79 8.55 10.96 10.00
C THR A 79 8.12 10.62 11.42
N SER A 80 6.89 10.14 11.59
CA SER A 80 6.34 9.76 12.89
C SER A 80 5.72 8.37 12.80
N THR A 81 5.95 7.52 13.80
CA THR A 81 5.38 6.17 13.82
C THR A 81 5.48 5.57 15.21
N PRO A 82 4.50 4.74 15.65
CA PRO A 82 4.63 3.98 16.90
C PRO A 82 5.64 2.82 16.79
N LYS A 83 6.22 2.56 15.59
CA LYS A 83 7.20 1.49 15.38
C LYS A 83 8.56 1.88 15.98
N PRO A 84 9.09 1.14 16.97
CA PRO A 84 10.34 1.49 17.64
C PRO A 84 11.50 1.64 16.65
N GLY A 85 12.22 2.76 16.73
CA GLY A 85 13.39 3.04 15.91
C GLY A 85 13.10 3.57 14.50
N TRP A 86 11.85 3.53 14.02
CA TRP A 86 11.49 3.92 12.64
C TRP A 86 11.09 5.41 12.48
N ALA A 87 11.00 6.16 13.57
CA ALA A 87 10.72 7.58 13.50
C ALA A 87 11.97 8.35 13.03
N ASN A 88 11.79 9.26 12.06
CA ASN A 88 12.85 10.00 11.38
C ASN A 88 13.88 9.12 10.67
N THR A 89 13.44 8.00 10.09
CA THR A 89 14.30 7.09 9.32
C THR A 89 14.31 7.50 7.85
N ASP A 90 15.51 7.71 7.30
CA ASP A 90 15.73 7.93 5.87
C ASP A 90 15.70 6.58 5.11
N VAL A 91 14.62 6.32 4.39
CA VAL A 91 14.46 5.05 3.67
C VAL A 91 14.90 5.20 2.21
N VAL A 92 14.53 6.32 1.57
CA VAL A 92 14.81 6.54 0.15
C VAL A 92 16.30 6.65 -0.11
N HIS A 93 17.02 7.51 0.63
CA HIS A 93 18.43 7.72 0.32
C HIS A 93 19.29 6.52 0.73
N ALA A 94 18.92 5.80 1.81
CA ALA A 94 19.61 4.58 2.21
C ALA A 94 19.60 3.55 1.06
N ILE A 95 18.45 3.35 0.42
CA ILE A 95 18.31 2.43 -0.72
C ILE A 95 18.95 3.00 -1.99
N GLN A 96 18.74 4.29 -2.27
CA GLN A 96 19.31 4.97 -3.43
C GLN A 96 20.84 4.92 -3.42
N TYR A 97 21.49 5.28 -2.30
CA TYR A 97 22.95 5.26 -2.18
C TYR A 97 23.52 3.83 -2.21
N ALA A 98 22.82 2.86 -1.60
CA ALA A 98 23.32 1.50 -1.55
C ALA A 98 23.26 0.77 -2.90
N LEU A 99 22.33 1.16 -3.78
CA LEU A 99 22.07 0.48 -5.05
C LEU A 99 22.47 1.31 -6.28
N ASP A 100 22.67 2.62 -6.11
CA ASP A 100 22.97 3.57 -7.18
C ASP A 100 21.88 3.56 -8.28
N LEU A 101 20.62 3.64 -7.85
CA LEU A 101 19.43 3.58 -8.70
C LEU A 101 18.44 4.69 -8.34
N PRO A 102 17.66 5.21 -9.32
CA PRO A 102 16.53 6.07 -9.04
C PRO A 102 15.51 5.38 -8.11
N VAL A 103 14.94 6.13 -7.17
CA VAL A 103 13.95 5.65 -6.21
C VAL A 103 12.66 6.48 -6.26
N GLY A 104 11.53 5.85 -6.58
CA GLY A 104 10.20 6.43 -6.39
C GLY A 104 9.65 6.15 -4.97
N PHE A 105 8.90 7.07 -4.39
CA PHE A 105 8.45 6.96 -3.00
C PHE A 105 7.00 7.45 -2.82
N ASP A 106 6.19 6.66 -2.12
CA ASP A 106 4.81 7.00 -1.73
C ASP A 106 4.39 6.24 -0.46
N THR A 107 3.18 6.49 0.04
CA THR A 107 2.60 5.83 1.22
C THR A 107 2.05 4.43 0.95
N ASP A 108 2.06 3.56 1.96
CA ASP A 108 1.19 2.39 2.06
C ASP A 108 -0.15 2.81 2.68
N VAL A 109 -1.28 2.26 2.18
CA VAL A 109 -2.60 2.49 2.78
C VAL A 109 -3.00 1.24 3.56
N ASN A 110 -3.32 1.45 4.84
CA ASN A 110 -2.83 0.63 5.94
C ASN A 110 -3.89 -0.33 6.53
N GLY A 111 -3.44 -1.51 6.99
CA GLY A 111 -4.28 -2.57 7.60
C GLY A 111 -3.97 -2.89 9.08
N ALA A 112 -3.12 -2.10 9.76
CA ALA A 112 -2.59 -2.43 11.09
C ALA A 112 -3.55 -2.19 12.29
N ALA A 113 -4.65 -1.46 12.10
CA ALA A 113 -5.50 -1.00 13.20
C ALA A 113 -6.31 -2.10 13.91
N LEU A 114 -6.75 -3.15 13.20
CA LEU A 114 -7.61 -4.19 13.78
C LEU A 114 -6.90 -5.04 14.84
N LYS A 115 -5.63 -5.41 14.59
CA LYS A 115 -4.84 -6.27 15.49
C LYS A 115 -4.70 -5.66 16.89
N VAL A 116 -4.50 -4.34 16.95
CA VAL A 116 -4.33 -3.61 18.22
C VAL A 116 -5.61 -3.63 19.04
N ARG A 117 -6.78 -3.50 18.40
CA ARG A 117 -8.07 -3.42 19.09
C ARG A 117 -8.57 -4.78 19.59
N TRP A 118 -8.41 -5.82 18.79
CA TRP A 118 -9.03 -7.13 19.06
C TRP A 118 -8.08 -8.15 19.67
N GLY A 119 -6.80 -7.78 19.88
CA GLY A 119 -5.76 -8.68 20.40
C GLY A 119 -5.42 -9.84 19.46
N LYS A 120 -6.06 -9.91 18.29
CA LYS A 120 -5.93 -10.93 17.28
C LYS A 120 -5.86 -10.29 15.89
N PRO A 121 -5.03 -10.81 14.99
CA PRO A 121 -5.00 -10.36 13.60
C PRO A 121 -6.33 -10.67 12.88
N ALA A 122 -6.67 -9.90 11.85
CA ALA A 122 -7.96 -9.97 11.16
C ALA A 122 -8.18 -11.36 10.52
N GLU A 123 -7.10 -11.98 10.04
CA GLU A 123 -7.08 -13.27 9.34
C GLU A 123 -7.54 -14.46 10.20
N ILE A 124 -7.59 -14.31 11.52
CA ILE A 124 -8.03 -15.38 12.45
C ILE A 124 -9.35 -15.06 13.13
N LEU A 125 -9.98 -13.93 12.80
CA LEU A 125 -11.30 -13.60 13.33
C LEU A 125 -12.36 -14.37 12.53
N PRO A 126 -13.33 -15.02 13.19
CA PRO A 126 -14.39 -15.72 12.48
C PRO A 126 -15.30 -14.73 11.74
N PRO A 127 -15.96 -15.10 10.63
CA PRO A 127 -16.78 -14.18 9.82
C PRO A 127 -17.96 -13.52 10.56
N ASP A 128 -18.43 -14.13 11.65
CA ASP A 128 -19.51 -13.62 12.50
C ASP A 128 -19.00 -12.72 13.64
N HIS A 129 -17.68 -12.49 13.73
CA HIS A 129 -17.10 -11.66 14.77
C HIS A 129 -17.58 -10.20 14.66
N PRO A 130 -17.93 -9.54 15.78
CA PRO A 130 -18.43 -8.15 15.77
C PRO A 130 -17.45 -7.13 15.19
N ALA A 131 -16.17 -7.48 15.09
CA ALA A 131 -15.14 -6.66 14.46
C ALA A 131 -15.49 -6.28 13.02
N TRP A 132 -16.10 -7.17 12.25
CA TRP A 132 -16.36 -6.94 10.82
C TRP A 132 -17.45 -5.90 10.60
N ARG A 133 -18.50 -5.91 11.43
CA ARG A 133 -19.53 -4.86 11.39
C ARG A 133 -18.93 -3.51 11.79
N LEU A 134 -18.14 -3.47 12.87
CA LEU A 134 -17.52 -2.22 13.32
C LEU A 134 -16.54 -1.66 12.28
N GLU A 135 -15.70 -2.52 11.70
CA GLU A 135 -14.74 -2.12 10.67
C GLU A 135 -15.45 -1.66 9.39
N GLY A 136 -16.48 -2.40 8.96
CA GLY A 136 -17.31 -2.03 7.82
C GLY A 136 -17.94 -0.65 7.99
N HIS A 137 -18.45 -0.36 9.19
CA HIS A 137 -19.01 0.94 9.53
C HIS A 137 -18.00 2.08 9.45
N TYR A 138 -16.80 1.91 10.03
CA TYR A 138 -15.78 2.95 9.97
C TYR A 138 -15.28 3.21 8.55
N LEU A 139 -15.08 2.15 7.77
CA LEU A 139 -14.71 2.27 6.36
C LEU A 139 -15.82 2.95 5.56
N ALA A 140 -17.09 2.60 5.78
CA ALA A 140 -18.23 3.24 5.13
C ALA A 140 -18.30 4.74 5.45
N LEU A 141 -18.14 5.13 6.72
CA LEU A 141 -18.08 6.55 7.12
C LEU A 141 -16.96 7.29 6.40
N ALA A 142 -15.76 6.72 6.33
CA ALA A 142 -14.64 7.33 5.61
C ALA A 142 -14.96 7.48 4.11
N LEU A 143 -15.52 6.45 3.49
CA LEU A 143 -15.89 6.47 2.08
C LEU A 143 -16.98 7.49 1.77
N VAL A 144 -18.01 7.63 2.61
CA VAL A 144 -19.04 8.66 2.42
C VAL A 144 -18.43 10.05 2.40
N ASN A 145 -17.49 10.35 3.30
CA ASN A 145 -16.77 11.61 3.29
C ASN A 145 -15.98 11.81 1.99
N LEU A 146 -15.26 10.79 1.52
CA LEU A 146 -14.49 10.87 0.27
C LEU A 146 -15.40 10.98 -0.97
N ILE A 147 -16.54 10.29 -1.00
CA ILE A 147 -17.52 10.37 -2.08
C ILE A 147 -18.08 11.78 -2.17
N CYS A 148 -18.51 12.35 -1.05
CA CYS A 148 -19.06 13.71 -1.00
C CYS A 148 -18.01 14.80 -1.27
N THR A 149 -16.72 14.53 -1.02
CA THR A 149 -15.65 15.53 -1.18
C THR A 149 -14.99 15.47 -2.55
N LEU A 150 -14.69 14.27 -3.06
CA LEU A 150 -13.86 14.06 -4.24
C LEU A 150 -14.65 13.51 -5.44
N SER A 151 -15.86 12.97 -5.22
CA SER A 151 -16.68 12.33 -6.25
C SER A 151 -15.88 11.34 -7.13
N PRO A 152 -15.18 10.35 -6.54
CA PRO A 152 -14.35 9.44 -7.32
C PRO A 152 -15.20 8.61 -8.29
N GLN A 153 -14.65 8.24 -9.44
CA GLN A 153 -15.34 7.37 -10.40
C GLN A 153 -15.32 5.89 -9.98
N ARG A 154 -14.40 5.52 -9.08
CA ARG A 154 -14.24 4.18 -8.52
C ARG A 154 -13.47 4.25 -7.22
N VAL A 155 -13.81 3.36 -6.29
CA VAL A 155 -13.11 3.16 -5.02
C VAL A 155 -12.49 1.77 -5.03
N ILE A 156 -11.18 1.69 -4.81
CA ILE A 156 -10.47 0.41 -4.71
C ILE A 156 -10.03 0.23 -3.26
N LEU A 157 -10.56 -0.80 -2.59
CA LEU A 157 -10.20 -1.11 -1.21
C LEU A 157 -9.21 -2.28 -1.17
N GLY A 158 -7.96 -1.97 -0.85
CA GLY A 158 -6.88 -2.94 -0.68
C GLY A 158 -6.50 -3.19 0.79
N GLY A 159 -5.37 -3.86 1.01
CA GLY A 159 -4.85 -4.15 2.35
C GLY A 159 -5.29 -5.51 2.91
N GLY A 160 -4.58 -5.96 3.96
CA GLY A 160 -4.76 -7.30 4.54
C GLY A 160 -6.18 -7.59 5.04
N VAL A 161 -6.84 -6.58 5.64
CA VAL A 161 -8.22 -6.66 6.14
C VAL A 161 -9.21 -6.92 5.00
N MET A 162 -9.02 -6.26 3.86
CA MET A 162 -9.90 -6.38 2.69
C MET A 162 -9.72 -7.70 1.93
N LYS A 163 -8.85 -8.61 2.39
CA LYS A 163 -8.84 -10.01 1.90
C LYS A 163 -10.12 -10.74 2.26
N GLU A 164 -10.74 -10.36 3.38
CA GLU A 164 -12.01 -10.89 3.82
C GLU A 164 -13.15 -10.36 2.96
N ARG A 165 -13.51 -11.13 1.91
CA ARG A 165 -14.45 -10.68 0.87
C ARG A 165 -15.84 -10.34 1.39
N HIS A 166 -16.25 -10.95 2.50
CA HIS A 166 -17.53 -10.67 3.15
C HIS A 166 -17.60 -9.23 3.73
N LEU A 167 -16.46 -8.59 3.99
CA LEU A 167 -16.42 -7.21 4.47
C LEU A 167 -16.89 -6.22 3.39
N PHE A 168 -16.69 -6.51 2.10
CA PHE A 168 -17.18 -5.65 1.02
C PHE A 168 -18.70 -5.50 1.04
N SER A 169 -19.45 -6.59 1.28
CA SER A 169 -20.91 -6.50 1.35
C SER A 169 -21.38 -5.64 2.53
N VAL A 170 -20.67 -5.70 3.66
CA VAL A 170 -20.97 -4.85 4.82
C VAL A 170 -20.73 -3.38 4.46
N ILE A 171 -19.55 -3.05 3.94
CA ILE A 171 -19.17 -1.67 3.58
C ILE A 171 -20.14 -1.08 2.55
N ARG A 172 -20.45 -1.83 1.49
CA ARG A 172 -21.32 -1.35 0.40
C ARG A 172 -22.72 -1.03 0.91
N ALA A 173 -23.31 -1.95 1.70
CA ALA A 173 -24.63 -1.73 2.30
C ALA A 173 -24.63 -0.49 3.20
N GLU A 174 -23.61 -0.34 4.06
CA GLU A 174 -23.50 0.80 4.97
C GLU A 174 -23.24 2.13 4.24
N VAL A 175 -22.45 2.14 3.15
CA VAL A 175 -22.27 3.34 2.32
C VAL A 175 -23.60 3.79 1.72
N GLN A 176 -24.40 2.87 1.18
CA GLN A 176 -25.71 3.22 0.62
C GLN A 176 -26.67 3.74 1.69
N GLU A 177 -26.69 3.09 2.85
CA GLU A 177 -27.51 3.52 4.00
C GLU A 177 -27.10 4.91 4.49
N LEU A 178 -25.81 5.16 4.67
CA LEU A 178 -25.29 6.45 5.15
C LEU A 178 -25.47 7.59 4.14
N LEU A 179 -25.35 7.31 2.83
CA LEU A 179 -25.65 8.30 1.80
C LEU A 179 -27.13 8.65 1.76
N ASN A 180 -28.02 7.72 2.15
CA ASN A 180 -29.46 7.92 2.30
C ASN A 180 -30.11 8.68 1.12
N GLY A 181 -29.69 8.36 -0.10
CA GLY A 181 -30.20 8.99 -1.32
C GLY A 181 -29.73 10.43 -1.57
N TYR A 182 -28.73 10.95 -0.86
CA TYR A 182 -28.16 12.28 -1.13
C TYR A 182 -27.33 12.29 -2.42
N VAL A 183 -26.48 11.26 -2.60
CA VAL A 183 -25.68 11.06 -3.81
C VAL A 183 -26.31 9.91 -4.60
N GLN A 184 -26.81 10.20 -5.80
CA GLN A 184 -27.68 9.29 -6.57
C GLN A 184 -27.14 8.80 -7.94
N PRO A 185 -25.83 8.72 -8.22
CA PRO A 185 -25.37 8.14 -9.48
C PRO A 185 -25.72 6.64 -9.53
N PRO A 186 -26.08 6.09 -10.71
CA PRO A 186 -26.45 4.68 -10.87
C PRO A 186 -25.40 3.70 -10.34
N GLU A 187 -24.13 4.06 -10.42
CA GLU A 187 -22.99 3.27 -9.93
C GLU A 187 -23.04 3.07 -8.41
N ILE A 188 -23.61 4.02 -7.66
CA ILE A 188 -23.77 3.91 -6.21
C ILE A 188 -25.11 3.27 -5.86
N LEU A 189 -26.18 3.60 -6.58
CA LEU A 189 -27.52 3.11 -6.26
C LEU A 189 -27.75 1.65 -6.67
N ASN A 190 -27.31 1.31 -7.89
CA ASN A 190 -27.69 0.06 -8.56
C ASN A 190 -26.49 -0.85 -8.83
N ASP A 191 -25.27 -0.31 -8.86
CA ASP A 191 -24.07 -1.04 -9.29
C ASP A 191 -22.86 -0.86 -8.36
N ILE A 192 -23.13 -0.79 -7.05
CA ILE A 192 -22.10 -0.49 -6.05
C ILE A 192 -20.99 -1.55 -5.99
N ASP A 193 -21.28 -2.75 -6.47
CA ASP A 193 -20.32 -3.85 -6.57
C ASP A 193 -19.19 -3.56 -7.58
N HIS A 194 -19.43 -2.73 -8.59
CA HIS A 194 -18.43 -2.27 -9.57
C HIS A 194 -17.87 -0.88 -9.25
N TYR A 195 -18.48 -0.18 -8.30
CA TYR A 195 -18.01 1.11 -7.80
C TYR A 195 -17.00 0.95 -6.66
N ILE A 196 -17.29 0.14 -5.63
CA ILE A 196 -16.37 -0.20 -4.54
C ILE A 196 -15.84 -1.61 -4.76
N VAL A 197 -14.61 -1.71 -5.27
CA VAL A 197 -14.04 -2.97 -5.76
C VAL A 197 -12.78 -3.40 -5.00
N PRO A 198 -12.48 -4.71 -4.96
CA PRO A 198 -11.16 -5.19 -4.60
C PRO A 198 -10.12 -4.82 -5.67
N PRO A 199 -8.82 -4.74 -5.33
CA PRO A 199 -7.77 -4.61 -6.33
C PRO A 199 -7.72 -5.86 -7.22
N THR A 200 -7.65 -5.66 -8.53
CA THR A 200 -7.48 -6.74 -9.52
C THR A 200 -6.11 -7.42 -9.43
N LEU A 201 -5.12 -6.71 -8.88
CA LEU A 201 -3.75 -7.18 -8.67
C LEU A 201 -3.57 -8.03 -7.38
N GLY A 202 -4.66 -8.27 -6.64
CA GLY A 202 -4.67 -9.10 -5.44
C GLY A 202 -3.72 -8.57 -4.34
N GLY A 203 -3.10 -9.48 -3.60
CA GLY A 203 -2.15 -9.15 -2.52
C GLY A 203 -0.84 -8.52 -2.99
N ARG A 204 -0.64 -8.32 -4.30
CA ARG A 204 0.56 -7.70 -4.88
C ARG A 204 0.33 -6.24 -5.26
N ALA A 205 -0.85 -5.67 -4.97
CA ALA A 205 -1.17 -4.29 -5.35
C ALA A 205 -0.18 -3.26 -4.79
N GLY A 206 0.30 -3.45 -3.55
CA GLY A 206 1.31 -2.57 -2.94
C GLY A 206 2.65 -2.67 -3.65
N VAL A 207 3.24 -3.86 -3.74
CA VAL A 207 4.52 -4.06 -4.41
C VAL A 207 4.51 -3.72 -5.91
N LEU A 208 3.38 -3.95 -6.61
CA LEU A 208 3.21 -3.55 -8.01
C LEU A 208 3.02 -2.04 -8.17
N GLY A 209 2.35 -1.39 -7.22
CA GLY A 209 2.32 0.07 -7.13
C GLY A 209 3.73 0.63 -6.95
N ALA A 210 4.55 -0.02 -6.12
CA ALA A 210 5.96 0.32 -5.95
C ALA A 210 6.77 0.12 -7.25
N ILE A 211 6.56 -0.95 -8.02
CA ILE A 211 7.16 -1.09 -9.37
C ILE A 211 6.73 0.05 -10.29
N ALA A 212 5.46 0.46 -10.28
CA ALA A 212 4.99 1.60 -11.08
C ALA A 212 5.59 2.94 -10.63
N LEU A 213 5.90 3.11 -9.34
CA LEU A 213 6.67 4.27 -8.83
C LEU A 213 8.11 4.25 -9.37
N ALA A 214 8.73 3.07 -9.43
CA ALA A 214 10.06 2.88 -10.01
C ALA A 214 10.09 3.31 -11.49
N GLU A 215 9.09 2.88 -12.28
CA GLU A 215 8.93 3.27 -13.69
C GLU A 215 8.90 4.80 -13.88
N ARG A 216 8.20 5.51 -12.97
CA ARG A 216 8.10 6.97 -13.01
C ARG A 216 9.37 7.69 -12.57
N ALA A 217 10.20 7.04 -11.75
CA ALA A 217 11.46 7.60 -11.26
C ALA A 217 12.57 7.57 -12.32
N VAL A 218 12.44 6.75 -13.37
CA VAL A 218 13.40 6.76 -14.49
C VAL A 218 13.26 8.06 -15.29
N PRO A 219 14.34 8.83 -15.48
CA PRO A 219 14.31 10.02 -16.34
C PRO A 219 13.89 9.63 -17.75
N ARG A 220 12.83 10.24 -18.28
CA ARG A 220 12.44 10.03 -19.69
C ARG A 220 13.58 10.46 -20.58
N SER A 221 14.18 9.51 -21.31
CA SER A 221 15.14 9.81 -22.36
C SER A 221 14.41 10.61 -23.45
N GLY A 222 14.81 11.87 -23.63
CA GLY A 222 14.49 12.66 -24.82
C GLY A 222 15.39 12.27 -25.99
#